data_AF-A0A1J4QBH3-F1
#
_entry.id   AF-A0A1J4QBH3-F1
#
_cell.length_a   1.000
_cell.length_b   1.000
_cell.length_c   1.000
_cell.angle_alpha   90.00
_cell.angle_beta   90.00
_cell.angle_gamma   90.00
#
_symmetry.space_group_name_H-M   'P 1'
#
loop_
_entity.id
_entity.type
_entity.pdbx_description
1 polymer ?
#
loop_
_entity_poly.entity_id
_entity_poly.type
_entity_poly.pdbx_seq_one_letter_code
_entity_poly.pdbx_strand_id
1 'polypeptide(L)'
;MRLSRQRGLAAVEATIVLPIMLLLMLTIGEFGRLLYEYNTLTKAVRAGARTASVSPNPGNFDVSLVQDKTRNMILYGQETIGTKTVLPGLKAEDINVSPLLIDGETYVQIHVSYDWQPMFGDSFNMFFGNTISLNFPLETSMIMRALL
;
A
#
# COMPACT_ATOMS: atom_id res chain seq x y z
N MET A 1 52.32 -12.52 -30.71
CA MET A 1 51.41 -11.80 -29.77
C MET A 1 50.78 -12.80 -28.83
N ARG A 2 50.96 -12.65 -27.51
CA ARG A 2 50.53 -13.64 -26.48
C ARG A 2 49.12 -13.33 -25.98
N LEU A 3 48.12 -14.13 -26.37
CA LEU A 3 46.72 -14.05 -25.91
C LEU A 3 46.43 -14.85 -24.61
N SER A 4 47.47 -15.28 -23.87
CA SER A 4 47.32 -16.26 -22.78
C SER A 4 47.04 -15.67 -21.38
N ARG A 5 46.80 -14.35 -21.24
CA ARG A 5 46.74 -13.69 -19.90
C ARG A 5 45.37 -13.12 -19.49
N GLN A 6 44.30 -13.40 -20.25
CA GLN A 6 42.94 -12.92 -19.95
C GLN A 6 42.00 -13.97 -19.34
N ARG A 7 42.51 -15.16 -18.98
CA ARG A 7 41.72 -16.18 -18.26
C ARG A 7 41.52 -15.72 -16.81
N GLY A 8 40.45 -14.97 -16.55
CA GLY A 8 40.06 -14.53 -15.20
C GLY A 8 39.71 -13.04 -15.10
N LEU A 9 40.11 -12.21 -16.06
CA LEU A 9 39.80 -10.77 -16.04
C LEU A 9 38.29 -10.52 -16.08
N ALA A 10 37.57 -11.25 -16.93
CA ALA A 10 36.11 -11.17 -17.02
C ALA A 10 35.40 -11.52 -15.70
N ALA A 11 35.96 -12.45 -14.90
CA ALA A 11 35.40 -12.79 -13.60
C ALA A 11 35.59 -11.65 -12.58
N VAL A 12 36.73 -10.95 -12.63
CA VAL A 12 37.00 -9.78 -11.79
C VAL A 12 36.09 -8.61 -12.16
N GLU A 13 35.93 -8.32 -13.45
CA GLU A 13 35.02 -7.28 -13.94
C GLU A 13 33.57 -7.58 -13.53
N ALA A 14 33.11 -8.83 -13.70
CA ALA A 14 31.79 -9.26 -13.27
C ALA A 14 31.61 -9.09 -11.75
N THR A 15 32.61 -9.42 -10.93
CA THR A 15 32.53 -9.30 -9.47
C THR A 15 32.33 -7.86 -9.01
N ILE A 16 32.86 -6.87 -9.75
CA ILE A 16 32.71 -5.45 -9.43
C ILE A 16 31.36 -4.91 -9.91
N VAL A 17 30.90 -5.33 -11.09
CA VAL A 17 29.65 -4.81 -11.70
C VAL A 17 28.40 -5.48 -11.11
N LEU A 18 28.50 -6.77 -10.77
CA LEU A 18 27.36 -7.58 -10.33
C LEU A 18 26.64 -7.02 -9.08
N PRO A 19 27.32 -6.54 -8.02
CA PRO A 19 26.64 -5.94 -6.87
C PRO A 19 25.74 -4.75 -7.25
N ILE A 20 26.21 -3.90 -8.16
CA ILE A 20 25.46 -2.73 -8.63
C ILE A 20 24.26 -3.16 -9.47
N MET A 21 24.47 -4.13 -10.37
CA MET A 21 23.39 -4.66 -11.21
C MET A 21 22.31 -5.36 -10.37
N LEU A 22 22.70 -6.14 -9.35
CA LEU A 22 21.76 -6.76 -8.42
C LEU A 22 20.99 -5.71 -7.62
N LEU A 23 21.68 -4.69 -7.09
CA LEU A 23 21.03 -3.62 -6.35
C LEU A 23 19.97 -2.93 -7.23
N LEU A 24 20.31 -2.56 -8.46
CA LEU A 24 19.35 -1.95 -9.40
C LEU A 24 18.17 -2.87 -9.69
N MET A 25 18.41 -4.16 -9.91
CA MET A 25 17.35 -5.13 -10.18
C MET A 25 16.39 -5.29 -8.99
N LEU A 26 16.93 -5.33 -7.77
CA LEU A 26 16.13 -5.37 -6.54
C LEU A 26 15.33 -4.09 -6.35
N THR A 27 15.93 -2.91 -6.56
CA THR A 27 15.24 -1.62 -6.46
C THR A 27 14.09 -1.52 -7.45
N ILE A 28 14.30 -1.91 -8.71
CA ILE A 28 13.24 -1.87 -9.72
C ILE A 28 12.12 -2.86 -9.38
N GLY A 29 12.46 -4.06 -8.90
CA GLY A 29 11.48 -5.06 -8.47
C GLY A 29 10.62 -4.60 -7.29
N GLU A 30 11.25 -4.05 -6.25
CA GLU A 30 10.58 -3.48 -5.09
C GLU A 30 9.70 -2.29 -5.45
N PHE A 31 10.20 -1.39 -6.31
CA PHE A 31 9.45 -0.24 -6.78
C PHE A 31 8.21 -0.65 -7.59
N GLY A 32 8.32 -1.70 -8.42
CA GLY A 32 7.18 -2.27 -9.12
C GLY A 32 6.11 -2.81 -8.15
N ARG A 33 6.52 -3.50 -7.08
CA ARG A 33 5.59 -4.02 -6.07
C ARG A 33 4.94 -2.89 -5.26
N LEU A 34 5.72 -1.89 -4.85
CA LEU A 34 5.22 -0.67 -4.20
C LEU A 34 4.10 -0.03 -5.02
N LEU A 35 4.34 0.21 -6.32
CA LEU A 35 3.32 0.80 -7.20
C LEU A 35 2.09 -0.11 -7.33
N TYR A 36 2.28 -1.42 -7.38
CA TYR A 36 1.16 -2.37 -7.41
C TYR A 36 0.31 -2.31 -6.14
N GLU A 37 0.93 -2.30 -4.96
CA GLU A 37 0.25 -2.20 -3.67
C GLU A 37 -0.44 -0.85 -3.50
N TYR A 38 0.20 0.26 -3.87
CA TYR A 38 -0.39 1.60 -3.84
C TYR A 38 -1.64 1.72 -4.74
N ASN A 39 -1.57 1.17 -5.95
CA ASN A 39 -2.72 1.15 -6.85
C ASN A 39 -3.85 0.27 -6.32
N THR A 40 -3.50 -0.86 -5.70
CA THR A 40 -4.48 -1.77 -5.09
C THR A 40 -5.16 -1.10 -3.89
N LEU A 41 -4.41 -0.43 -3.02
CA LEU A 41 -4.91 0.37 -1.91
C LEU A 41 -5.88 1.45 -2.41
N THR A 42 -5.47 2.21 -3.42
CA THR A 42 -6.29 3.27 -4.01
C THR A 42 -7.60 2.71 -4.60
N LYS A 43 -7.56 1.54 -5.26
CA LYS A 43 -8.78 0.88 -5.77
C LYS A 43 -9.70 0.43 -4.64
N ALA A 44 -9.14 -0.14 -3.56
CA ALA A 44 -9.91 -0.56 -2.39
C ALA A 44 -10.60 0.63 -1.72
N VAL A 45 -9.89 1.75 -1.56
CA VAL A 45 -10.48 2.98 -0.99
C VAL A 45 -11.56 3.58 -1.90
N ARG A 46 -11.41 3.53 -3.22
CA ARG A 46 -12.50 3.94 -4.14
C ARG A 46 -13.72 3.04 -4.02
N ALA A 47 -13.53 1.73 -3.84
CA ALA A 47 -14.63 0.79 -3.63
C ALA A 47 -15.33 1.06 -2.28
N GLY A 48 -14.57 1.23 -1.21
CA GLY A 48 -15.08 1.64 0.10
C GLY A 48 -15.81 2.97 0.05
N ALA A 49 -15.31 3.92 -0.75
CA ALA A 49 -15.96 5.19 -0.98
C ALA A 49 -17.32 5.04 -1.67
N ARG A 50 -17.37 4.21 -2.73
CA ARG A 50 -18.64 3.90 -3.37
C ARG A 50 -19.63 3.29 -2.37
N THR A 51 -19.20 2.38 -1.51
CA THR A 51 -20.05 1.81 -0.45
C THR A 51 -20.51 2.86 0.55
N ALA A 52 -19.64 3.80 0.96
CA ALA A 52 -20.01 4.86 1.89
C ALA A 52 -21.00 5.88 1.30
N SER A 53 -21.00 6.05 -0.03
CA SER A 53 -21.96 6.93 -0.71
C SER A 53 -23.38 6.36 -0.74
N VAL A 54 -23.55 5.05 -0.62
CA VAL A 54 -24.85 4.37 -0.71
C VAL A 54 -25.36 4.07 0.70
N SER A 55 -26.42 4.74 1.13
CA SER A 55 -27.06 4.41 2.40
C SER A 55 -27.61 2.96 2.36
N PRO A 56 -27.31 2.11 3.36
CA PRO A 56 -27.89 0.77 3.47
C PRO A 56 -29.41 0.78 3.69
N ASN A 57 -29.95 1.89 4.21
CA ASN A 57 -31.37 2.02 4.52
C ASN A 57 -31.92 3.33 3.95
N PRO A 58 -32.89 3.29 3.02
CA PRO A 58 -33.52 4.49 2.49
C PRO A 58 -34.18 5.28 3.63
N GLY A 59 -33.73 6.52 3.88
CA GLY A 59 -34.33 7.40 4.88
C GLY A 59 -33.78 7.31 6.31
N ASN A 60 -32.78 6.46 6.61
CA ASN A 60 -32.04 6.52 7.86
C ASN A 60 -30.54 6.24 7.64
N PHE A 61 -29.71 7.27 7.78
CA PHE A 61 -28.27 7.16 7.62
C PHE A 61 -27.60 6.80 8.94
N ASP A 62 -27.36 5.51 9.12
CA ASP A 62 -26.60 5.02 10.26
C ASP A 62 -25.10 5.09 9.95
N VAL A 63 -24.44 6.08 10.54
CA VAL A 63 -23.00 6.34 10.39
C VAL A 63 -22.17 5.12 10.79
N SER A 64 -22.60 4.38 11.81
CA SER A 64 -21.85 3.23 12.34
C SER A 64 -21.85 2.06 11.36
N LEU A 65 -23.01 1.74 10.80
CA LEU A 65 -23.16 0.68 9.79
C LEU A 65 -22.43 1.01 8.49
N VAL A 66 -22.49 2.28 8.06
CA VAL A 66 -21.76 2.76 6.87
C VAL A 66 -20.26 2.65 7.11
N GLN A 67 -19.78 3.08 8.27
CA GLN A 67 -18.37 2.99 8.65
C GLN A 67 -17.88 1.54 8.67
N ASP A 68 -18.63 0.61 9.24
CA ASP A 68 -18.25 -0.80 9.31
C ASP A 68 -18.26 -1.47 7.94
N LYS A 69 -19.30 -1.23 7.12
CA LYS A 69 -19.36 -1.74 5.74
C LYS A 69 -18.24 -1.19 4.88
N THR A 70 -17.95 0.10 4.99
CA THR A 70 -16.85 0.75 4.25
C THR A 70 -15.49 0.22 4.69
N ARG A 71 -15.27 0.04 6.01
CA ARG A 71 -14.04 -0.56 6.53
C ARG A 71 -13.87 -1.99 6.01
N ASN A 72 -14.92 -2.81 6.06
CA ASN A 72 -14.89 -4.18 5.54
C ASN A 72 -14.64 -4.20 4.02
N MET A 73 -15.25 -3.27 3.27
CA MET A 73 -15.03 -3.16 1.82
C MET A 73 -13.57 -2.84 1.49
N ILE A 74 -12.93 -1.97 2.25
CA ILE A 74 -11.51 -1.63 2.05
C ILE A 74 -10.61 -2.81 2.45
N LEU A 75 -10.91 -3.45 3.58
CA LEU A 75 -10.07 -4.49 4.16
C LEU A 75 -10.18 -5.82 3.40
N TYR A 76 -11.39 -6.23 3.04
CA TYR A 76 -11.70 -7.55 2.50
C TYR A 76 -12.22 -7.54 1.05
N GLY A 77 -12.56 -6.36 0.51
CA GLY A 77 -13.19 -6.26 -0.82
C GLY A 77 -14.68 -6.65 -0.85
N GLN A 78 -15.31 -6.78 0.32
CA GLN A 78 -16.71 -7.13 0.49
C GLN A 78 -17.30 -6.42 1.71
N GLU A 79 -18.63 -6.25 1.78
CA GLU A 79 -19.28 -5.50 2.87
C GLU A 79 -19.33 -6.25 4.21
N THR A 80 -18.95 -7.53 4.23
CA THR A 80 -18.94 -8.40 5.41
C THR A 80 -17.51 -8.74 5.84
N ILE A 81 -17.35 -9.16 7.10
CA ILE A 81 -16.05 -9.58 7.62
C ILE A 81 -15.55 -10.76 6.78
N GLY A 82 -14.38 -10.58 6.16
CA GLY A 82 -13.67 -11.60 5.42
C GLY A 82 -12.53 -12.22 6.22
N THR A 83 -11.92 -13.25 5.66
CA THR A 83 -10.73 -13.91 6.22
C THR A 83 -9.46 -13.58 5.46
N LYS A 84 -9.57 -12.97 4.28
CA LYS A 84 -8.44 -12.57 3.43
C LYS A 84 -8.46 -11.07 3.20
N THR A 85 -7.39 -10.40 3.56
CA THR A 85 -7.22 -8.98 3.33
C THR A 85 -6.83 -8.70 1.87
N VAL A 86 -7.24 -7.55 1.35
CA VAL A 86 -6.91 -7.11 -0.02
C VAL A 86 -5.40 -6.88 -0.17
N LEU A 87 -4.76 -6.38 0.88
CA LEU A 87 -3.32 -6.19 0.98
C LEU A 87 -2.77 -6.99 2.17
N PRO A 88 -1.61 -7.66 2.03
CA PRO A 88 -0.96 -8.31 3.16
C PRO A 88 -0.62 -7.30 4.25
N GLY A 89 -0.89 -7.62 5.52
CA GLY A 89 -0.54 -6.74 6.63
C GLY A 89 -1.47 -5.54 6.87
N LEU A 90 -2.39 -5.23 5.94
CA LEU A 90 -3.42 -4.21 6.15
C LEU A 90 -4.34 -4.62 7.30
N LYS A 91 -4.53 -3.73 8.28
CA LYS A 91 -5.36 -3.94 9.46
C LYS A 91 -6.57 -2.99 9.45
N ALA A 92 -7.53 -3.30 10.31
CA ALA A 92 -8.69 -2.43 10.54
C ALA A 92 -8.29 -1.07 11.16
N GLU A 93 -7.19 -1.01 11.90
CA GLU A 93 -6.65 0.18 12.58
C GLU A 93 -6.09 1.21 11.59
N ASP A 94 -5.58 0.73 10.46
CA ASP A 94 -5.00 1.55 9.39
C ASP A 94 -6.05 2.39 8.65
N ILE A 95 -7.33 2.09 8.85
CA ILE A 95 -8.47 2.65 8.12
C ILE A 95 -9.28 3.56 9.05
N ASN A 96 -9.17 4.86 8.83
CA ASN A 96 -10.02 5.86 9.46
C ASN A 96 -11.14 6.30 8.52
N VAL A 97 -12.38 6.16 8.98
CA VAL A 97 -13.57 6.63 8.27
C VAL A 97 -14.28 7.61 9.19
N SER A 98 -14.31 8.87 8.81
CA SER A 98 -14.93 9.94 9.59
C SER A 98 -16.04 10.61 8.79
N PRO A 99 -17.23 10.83 9.40
CA PRO A 99 -18.24 11.69 8.80
C PRO A 99 -17.78 13.16 8.89
N LEU A 100 -18.09 13.93 7.87
CA LEU A 100 -17.83 15.37 7.79
C LEU A 100 -19.13 16.06 7.36
N LEU A 101 -19.58 17.05 8.12
CA LEU A 101 -20.76 17.83 7.78
C LEU A 101 -20.30 19.16 7.17
N ILE A 102 -20.66 19.39 5.91
CA ILE A 102 -20.38 20.65 5.21
C ILE A 102 -21.70 21.17 4.67
N ASP A 103 -22.10 22.38 5.07
CA ASP A 103 -23.27 23.08 4.53
C ASP A 103 -24.60 22.28 4.62
N GLY A 104 -24.77 21.49 5.68
CA GLY A 104 -25.95 20.64 5.89
C GLY A 104 -25.95 19.33 5.10
N GLU A 105 -24.91 19.07 4.32
CA GLU A 105 -24.71 17.83 3.57
C GLU A 105 -23.70 16.91 4.28
N THR A 106 -24.00 15.61 4.31
CA THR A 106 -23.12 14.61 4.93
C THR A 106 -22.09 14.13 3.92
N TYR A 107 -20.82 14.31 4.26
CA TYR A 107 -19.67 13.74 3.57
C TYR A 107 -19.05 12.65 4.42
N VAL A 108 -18.39 11.69 3.77
CA VAL A 108 -17.58 10.67 4.42
C VAL A 108 -16.15 10.86 3.94
N GLN A 109 -15.23 11.12 4.87
CA GLN A 109 -13.81 11.12 4.64
C GLN A 109 -13.26 9.74 5.00
N ILE A 110 -12.51 9.17 4.06
CA ILE A 110 -11.74 7.95 4.26
C ILE A 110 -10.27 8.33 4.22
N HIS A 111 -9.51 7.88 5.20
CA HIS A 111 -8.07 8.00 5.25
C HIS A 111 -7.49 6.63 5.61
N VAL A 112 -6.55 6.16 4.80
CA VAL A 112 -5.90 4.88 5.02
C VAL A 112 -4.39 5.09 4.97
N SER A 113 -3.73 4.69 6.05
CA SER A 113 -2.27 4.69 6.20
C SER A 113 -1.79 3.25 6.21
N TYR A 114 -1.21 2.79 5.10
CA TYR A 114 -0.72 1.41 4.98
C TYR A 114 0.80 1.37 5.06
N ASP A 115 1.34 0.73 6.09
CA ASP A 115 2.78 0.56 6.26
C ASP A 115 3.35 -0.43 5.24
N TRP A 116 3.95 0.10 4.17
CA TRP A 116 4.56 -0.73 3.14
C TRP A 116 5.86 -1.35 3.64
N GLN A 117 5.99 -2.66 3.42
CA GLN A 117 7.17 -3.44 3.82
C GLN A 117 7.87 -4.04 2.59
N PRO A 118 9.19 -3.83 2.44
CA PRO A 118 9.99 -4.49 1.40
C PRO A 118 10.07 -6.00 1.60
N MET A 119 10.14 -6.78 0.52
CA MET A 119 10.25 -8.25 0.62
C MET A 119 11.67 -8.67 0.99
N PHE A 120 12.66 -7.86 0.63
CA PHE A 120 14.08 -8.13 0.88
C PHE A 120 14.56 -7.66 2.26
N GLY A 121 13.64 -7.25 3.14
CA GLY A 121 13.91 -6.85 4.52
C GLY A 121 13.57 -5.39 4.79
N ASP A 122 13.16 -5.12 6.03
CA ASP A 122 12.66 -3.81 6.45
C ASP A 122 13.76 -2.77 6.68
N SER A 123 15.02 -3.20 6.66
CA SER A 123 16.17 -2.32 6.82
C SER A 123 17.35 -2.72 5.95
N PHE A 124 18.09 -1.73 5.49
CA PHE A 124 19.35 -1.90 4.80
C PHE A 124 20.51 -1.64 5.77
N ASN A 125 21.39 -2.62 5.94
CA ASN A 125 22.62 -2.43 6.71
C ASN A 125 23.64 -1.69 5.86
N MET A 126 24.07 -0.51 6.31
CA MET A 126 25.08 0.30 5.60
C MET A 126 26.50 -0.24 5.75
N PHE A 127 26.69 -1.46 6.26
CA PHE A 127 27.99 -2.14 6.48
C PHE A 127 28.95 -1.45 7.46
N PHE A 128 28.55 -0.30 8.02
CA PHE A 128 29.32 0.51 8.99
C PHE A 128 28.60 0.66 10.34
N GLY A 129 27.76 -0.30 10.71
CA GLY A 129 27.07 -0.33 12.02
C GLY A 129 25.77 0.49 12.10
N ASN A 130 25.38 1.18 11.02
CA ASN A 130 24.11 1.88 10.92
C ASN A 130 23.15 1.14 9.98
N THR A 131 21.86 1.18 10.29
CA THR A 131 20.78 0.66 9.45
C THR A 131 19.90 1.81 8.97
N ILE A 132 19.43 1.71 7.73
CA ILE A 132 18.39 2.58 7.19
C ILE A 132 17.09 1.79 7.15
N SER A 133 16.00 2.38 7.63
CA SER A 133 14.67 1.80 7.46
C SER A 133 14.20 1.95 6.03
N LEU A 134 13.64 0.88 5.47
CA LEU A 134 13.09 0.84 4.12
C LEU A 134 11.55 0.83 4.11
N ASN A 135 10.93 0.75 5.28
CA ASN A 135 9.49 0.91 5.44
C ASN A 135 9.09 2.39 5.41
N PHE A 136 7.92 2.66 4.84
CA PHE A 136 7.29 3.97 4.87
C PHE A 136 5.78 3.82 4.66
N PRO A 137 4.96 4.71 5.25
CA PRO A 137 3.52 4.65 5.12
C PRO A 137 3.09 5.09 3.70
N LEU A 138 2.21 4.30 3.10
CA LEU A 138 1.48 4.64 1.90
C LEU A 138 0.14 5.25 2.29
N GLU A 139 0.02 6.54 2.05
CA GLU A 139 -1.15 7.31 2.43
C GLU A 139 -2.13 7.45 1.27
N THR A 140 -3.41 7.22 1.55
CA THR A 140 -4.49 7.53 0.62
C THR A 140 -5.67 8.15 1.36
N SER A 141 -6.27 9.18 0.79
CA SER A 141 -7.48 9.79 1.33
C SER A 141 -8.47 10.14 0.23
N MET A 142 -9.74 9.93 0.50
CA MET A 142 -10.85 10.28 -0.37
C MET A 142 -12.02 10.83 0.45
N ILE A 143 -12.72 11.80 -0.11
CA ILE A 143 -13.94 12.36 0.45
C ILE A 143 -15.06 12.13 -0.56
N MET A 144 -16.23 11.74 -0.08
CA MET A 144 -17.43 11.56 -0.90
C MET A 144 -18.66 12.15 -0.22
N ARG A 145 -19.69 12.46 -1.00
CA ARG A 145 -21.01 12.80 -0.47
C ARG A 145 -21.78 11.51 -0.18
N ALA A 146 -22.44 11.47 0.98
CA ALA A 146 -23.42 10.44 1.31
C ALA A 146 -24.75 10.77 0.62
N LEU A 147 -25.33 9.79 -0.07
CA LEU A 147 -26.69 9.90 -0.61
C LEU A 147 -27.65 9.38 0.47
N LEU A 148 -28.34 10.32 1.13
CA LEU A 148 -29.34 10.07 2.16
C LEU A 148 -30.69 9.65 1.55
#